data_AF-A0A8C5PZ10-F1
#
_entry.id   AF-A0A8C5PZ10-F1
#
_cell.length_a   1.000
_cell.length_b   1.000
_cell.length_c   1.000
_cell.angle_alpha   90.00
_cell.angle_beta   90.00
_cell.angle_gamma   90.00
#
_symmetry.space_group_name_H-M   'P 1'
#
loop_
_entity.id
_entity.type
_entity.pdbx_description
1 polymer ?
#
loop_
_entity_poly.entity_id
_entity_poly.type
_entity_poly.pdbx_seq_one_letter_code
_entity_poly.pdbx_strand_id
1 'polypeptide(L)'
;MAPTGIALVDTLSSKEKNKLRKPIVEKMRRDRINSSIEQLKLLLEKEFHKQEPNVKLEKADILEMAVSYLQQQKSKPTSVVDPLQQDYKQGYAWCLREAVQFLHYFPEGSEAQIKLLNQLQGPQEDAPVTSFPHVSKPGDEKQAAKAAAPSKIWRPW
;
A
#
# COMPACT_ATOMS: atom_id res chain seq x y z
N MET A 1 11.10 -6.55 -59.16
CA MET A 1 10.91 -6.07 -57.78
C MET A 1 9.76 -5.07 -57.80
N ALA A 2 8.60 -5.40 -57.21
CA ALA A 2 7.50 -4.48 -57.00
C ALA A 2 7.01 -4.66 -55.54
N PRO A 3 6.84 -3.58 -54.76
CA PRO A 3 6.44 -3.67 -53.37
C PRO A 3 4.91 -3.71 -53.30
N THR A 4 4.30 -4.88 -53.08
CA THR A 4 2.82 -4.99 -53.13
C THR A 4 2.18 -5.51 -51.83
N GLY A 5 2.90 -5.50 -50.72
CA GLY A 5 2.35 -5.97 -49.44
C GLY A 5 1.38 -5.01 -48.76
N ILE A 6 1.53 -3.69 -48.98
CA ILE A 6 0.85 -2.68 -48.14
C ILE A 6 -0.44 -2.14 -48.78
N ALA A 7 -0.55 -2.09 -50.11
CA ALA A 7 -1.72 -1.52 -50.80
C ALA A 7 -2.99 -2.41 -50.79
N LEU A 8 -2.86 -3.69 -50.44
CA LEU A 8 -4.00 -4.63 -50.42
C LEU A 8 -4.95 -4.39 -49.23
N VAL A 9 -4.47 -3.79 -48.15
CA VAL A 9 -5.29 -3.62 -46.93
C VAL A 9 -6.28 -2.46 -47.06
N ASP A 10 -6.00 -1.49 -47.94
CA ASP A 10 -6.83 -0.31 -48.13
C ASP A 10 -8.07 -0.57 -48.99
N THR A 11 -8.05 -1.61 -49.84
CA THR A 11 -9.19 -2.02 -50.69
C THR A 11 -10.24 -2.86 -49.95
N LEU A 12 -10.00 -3.26 -48.71
CA LEU A 12 -10.94 -4.06 -47.91
C LEU A 12 -12.12 -3.23 -47.37
N SER A 13 -13.32 -3.82 -47.38
CA SER A 13 -14.53 -3.20 -46.84
C SER A 13 -14.39 -2.92 -45.34
N SER A 14 -15.04 -1.87 -44.82
CA SER A 14 -15.03 -1.50 -43.39
C SER A 14 -15.37 -2.69 -42.46
N LYS A 15 -16.18 -3.65 -42.93
CA LYS A 15 -16.54 -4.88 -42.20
C LYS A 15 -15.37 -5.87 -42.10
N GLU A 16 -14.53 -5.96 -43.11
CA GLU A 16 -13.33 -6.81 -43.15
C GLU A 16 -12.19 -6.18 -42.34
N LYS A 17 -12.01 -4.86 -42.46
CA LYS A 17 -11.12 -4.07 -41.59
C LYS A 17 -11.51 -4.18 -40.11
N ASN A 18 -12.79 -4.34 -39.78
CA ASN A 18 -13.25 -4.57 -38.40
C ASN A 18 -12.96 -6.01 -37.93
N LYS A 19 -13.19 -7.01 -38.79
CA LYS A 19 -12.84 -8.41 -38.55
C LYS A 19 -11.33 -8.64 -38.34
N LEU A 20 -10.47 -7.81 -38.96
CA LEU A 20 -9.01 -7.86 -38.78
C LEU A 20 -8.51 -7.01 -37.59
N ARG A 21 -9.22 -5.95 -37.20
CA ARG A 21 -8.87 -5.14 -36.02
C ARG A 21 -9.17 -5.84 -34.69
N LYS A 22 -10.27 -6.59 -34.63
CA LYS A 22 -10.65 -7.38 -33.45
C LYS A 22 -9.57 -8.37 -32.95
N PRO A 23 -8.92 -9.19 -33.80
CA PRO A 23 -7.86 -10.09 -33.35
C PRO A 23 -6.61 -9.34 -32.88
N ILE A 24 -6.30 -8.17 -33.44
CA ILE A 24 -5.16 -7.35 -33.01
C ILE A 24 -5.41 -6.78 -31.60
N VAL A 25 -6.59 -6.20 -31.35
CA VAL A 25 -6.95 -5.65 -30.04
C VAL A 25 -6.98 -6.74 -28.97
N GLU A 26 -7.54 -7.90 -29.29
CA GLU A 26 -7.57 -9.03 -28.36
C GLU A 26 -6.16 -9.57 -28.08
N LYS A 27 -5.27 -9.59 -29.09
CA LYS A 27 -3.85 -9.91 -28.89
C LYS A 27 -3.20 -8.92 -27.91
N MET A 28 -3.37 -7.62 -28.13
CA MET A 28 -2.84 -6.59 -27.21
C MET A 28 -3.40 -6.74 -25.78
N ARG A 29 -4.68 -7.08 -25.63
CA ARG A 29 -5.28 -7.36 -24.32
C ARG A 29 -4.59 -8.55 -23.65
N ARG A 30 -4.41 -9.65 -24.38
CA ARG A 30 -3.75 -10.86 -23.87
C ARG A 30 -2.29 -10.60 -23.49
N ASP A 31 -1.57 -9.84 -24.31
CA ASP A 31 -0.18 -9.48 -24.05
C ASP A 31 -0.07 -8.63 -22.77
N ARG A 32 -0.98 -7.65 -22.60
CA ARG A 32 -1.07 -6.85 -21.35
C ARG A 32 -1.36 -7.72 -20.12
N ILE A 33 -2.30 -8.67 -20.22
CA ILE A 33 -2.62 -9.59 -19.12
C ILE A 33 -1.39 -10.45 -18.78
N ASN A 34 -0.75 -11.05 -19.78
CA ASN A 34 0.44 -11.88 -19.56
C ASN A 34 1.58 -11.10 -18.91
N SER A 35 1.84 -9.88 -19.39
CA SER A 35 2.84 -8.99 -18.80
C SER A 35 2.54 -8.69 -17.33
N SER A 36 1.28 -8.40 -16.98
CA SER A 36 0.92 -8.16 -15.58
C SER A 36 1.07 -9.40 -14.68
N ILE A 37 0.82 -10.60 -15.21
CA ILE A 37 1.02 -11.85 -14.47
C ILE A 37 2.52 -12.11 -14.23
N GLU A 38 3.37 -11.83 -15.22
CA GLU A 38 4.82 -11.91 -15.05
C GLU A 38 5.34 -10.89 -14.03
N GLN A 39 4.82 -9.67 -14.04
CA GLN A 39 5.13 -8.67 -13.01
C GLN A 39 4.72 -9.14 -11.61
N LEU A 40 3.53 -9.74 -11.47
CA LEU A 40 3.09 -10.32 -10.19
C LEU A 40 4.04 -11.42 -9.71
N LYS A 41 4.50 -12.29 -10.61
CA LYS A 41 5.48 -13.34 -10.28
C LYS A 41 6.76 -12.74 -9.67
N LEU A 42 7.29 -11.66 -10.26
CA LEU A 42 8.49 -10.98 -9.77
C LEU A 42 8.26 -10.31 -8.40
N LEU A 43 7.13 -9.62 -8.22
CA LEU A 43 6.80 -8.95 -6.95
C LEU A 43 6.65 -9.94 -5.78
N LEU A 44 6.13 -11.12 -6.08
CA LEU A 44 5.86 -12.18 -5.10
C LEU A 44 6.97 -13.23 -5.04
N GLU A 45 8.08 -13.04 -5.76
CA GLU A 45 9.19 -13.99 -5.89
C GLU A 45 9.68 -14.48 -4.51
N LYS A 46 9.86 -13.57 -3.57
CA LYS A 46 10.29 -13.90 -2.20
C LYS A 46 9.29 -14.75 -1.44
N GLU A 47 8.00 -14.63 -1.72
CA GLU A 47 6.96 -15.42 -1.07
C GLU A 47 6.89 -16.83 -1.68
N PHE A 48 7.10 -16.96 -2.99
CA PHE A 48 7.22 -18.27 -3.64
C PHE A 48 8.43 -19.07 -3.17
N HIS A 49 9.59 -18.42 -3.01
CA HIS A 49 10.81 -19.10 -2.54
C HIS A 49 10.69 -19.70 -1.13
N LYS A 50 9.81 -19.14 -0.28
CA LYS A 50 9.53 -19.70 1.06
C LYS A 50 8.71 -20.99 1.00
N GLN A 51 7.86 -21.13 -0.02
CA GLN A 51 7.01 -22.31 -0.19
C GLN A 51 7.72 -23.37 -1.01
N GLU A 52 8.15 -23.02 -2.24
CA GLU A 52 8.93 -23.90 -3.12
C GLU A 52 9.86 -23.10 -4.06
N PRO A 53 11.18 -23.13 -3.86
CA PRO A 53 12.12 -22.30 -4.62
C PRO A 53 12.37 -22.75 -6.07
N ASN A 54 11.96 -23.97 -6.47
CA ASN A 54 12.35 -24.56 -7.75
C ASN A 54 11.18 -25.10 -8.60
N VAL A 55 9.94 -24.79 -8.24
CA VAL A 55 8.77 -25.23 -9.01
C VAL A 55 8.38 -24.21 -10.08
N LYS A 56 8.04 -24.73 -11.25
CA LYS A 56 7.58 -23.93 -12.38
C LYS A 56 6.17 -23.43 -12.07
N LEU A 57 6.09 -22.19 -11.57
CA LEU A 57 4.81 -21.58 -11.18
C LEU A 57 3.83 -21.52 -12.36
N GLU A 58 2.65 -22.11 -12.18
CA GLU A 58 1.55 -21.98 -13.12
C GLU A 58 0.86 -20.63 -12.94
N LYS A 59 0.07 -20.22 -13.94
CA LYS A 59 -0.68 -18.96 -13.87
C LYS A 59 -1.70 -18.96 -12.72
N ALA A 60 -2.27 -20.11 -12.39
CA ALA A 60 -3.19 -20.26 -11.27
C ALA A 60 -2.47 -19.99 -9.95
N ASP A 61 -1.34 -20.66 -9.71
CA ASP A 61 -0.51 -20.50 -8.51
C ASP A 61 -0.10 -19.04 -8.28
N ILE A 62 0.29 -18.35 -9.37
CA ILE A 62 0.68 -16.93 -9.28
C ILE A 62 -0.48 -16.07 -8.76
N LEU A 63 -1.70 -16.32 -9.25
CA LEU A 63 -2.89 -15.58 -8.85
C LEU A 63 -3.35 -15.94 -7.44
N GLU A 64 -3.29 -17.21 -7.06
CA GLU A 64 -3.63 -17.67 -5.70
C GLU A 64 -2.68 -17.07 -4.66
N MET A 65 -1.37 -17.11 -4.92
CA MET A 65 -0.37 -16.49 -4.06
C MET A 65 -0.61 -14.98 -3.94
N ALA A 66 -0.93 -14.30 -5.04
CA ALA A 66 -1.21 -12.86 -5.02
C ALA A 66 -2.42 -12.54 -4.13
N VAL A 67 -3.48 -13.33 -4.22
CA VAL A 67 -4.67 -13.16 -3.38
C VAL A 67 -4.34 -13.40 -1.91
N SER A 68 -3.64 -14.50 -1.59
CA SER A 68 -3.21 -14.82 -0.23
C SER A 68 -2.33 -13.71 0.36
N TYR A 69 -1.36 -13.23 -0.41
CA TYR A 69 -0.50 -12.11 -0.01
C TYR A 69 -1.30 -10.85 0.29
N LEU A 70 -2.24 -10.46 -0.58
CA LEU A 70 -3.08 -9.27 -0.35
C LEU A 70 -3.99 -9.41 0.87
N GLN A 71 -4.53 -10.61 1.13
CA GLN A 71 -5.30 -10.88 2.35
C GLN A 71 -4.43 -10.73 3.60
N GLN A 72 -3.21 -11.28 3.57
CA GLN A 72 -2.27 -11.17 4.68
C GLN A 72 -1.84 -9.71 4.92
N GLN A 73 -1.69 -8.91 3.87
CA GLN A 73 -1.39 -7.47 4.00
C GLN A 73 -2.56 -6.69 4.59
N LYS A 74 -3.81 -7.05 4.26
CA LYS A 74 -5.00 -6.42 4.85
C LYS A 74 -5.21 -6.80 6.31
N SER A 75 -4.85 -8.03 6.69
CA SER A 75 -5.00 -8.52 8.08
C SER A 75 -3.86 -8.06 8.98
N LYS A 76 -2.69 -7.74 8.43
CA LYS A 76 -1.68 -6.97 9.15
C LYS A 76 -2.32 -5.61 9.44
N PRO A 77 -2.38 -5.14 10.70
CA PRO A 77 -2.77 -3.77 10.97
C PRO A 77 -1.78 -2.92 10.19
N THR A 78 -2.23 -2.38 9.06
CA THR A 78 -1.49 -1.35 8.35
C THR A 78 -1.68 -0.12 9.21
N SER A 79 -0.98 -0.09 10.34
CA SER A 79 -0.70 1.17 10.96
C SER A 79 0.27 1.84 9.99
N VAL A 80 -0.29 2.57 9.04
CA VAL A 80 0.19 3.91 8.73
C VAL A 80 0.09 4.72 10.03
N VAL A 81 0.79 4.30 11.08
CA VAL A 81 1.32 5.24 12.03
C VAL A 81 2.45 5.89 11.27
N ASP A 82 2.34 7.20 11.13
CA ASP A 82 3.47 8.05 10.79
C ASP A 82 4.71 7.48 11.51
N PRO A 83 5.84 7.21 10.83
CA PRO A 83 7.06 6.75 11.47
C PRO A 83 7.39 7.56 12.74
N LEU A 84 7.07 8.86 12.73
CA LEU A 84 7.21 9.75 13.87
C LEU A 84 6.31 9.39 15.06
N GLN A 85 5.07 8.94 14.81
CA GLN A 85 4.13 8.50 15.84
C GLN A 85 4.53 7.14 16.44
N GLN A 86 5.12 6.26 15.63
CA GLN A 86 5.67 4.98 16.11
C GLN A 86 6.87 5.23 17.02
N ASP A 87 7.80 6.08 16.59
CA ASP A 87 8.99 6.46 17.36
C ASP A 87 8.60 7.17 18.67
N TYR A 88 7.58 8.05 18.63
CA TYR A 88 7.05 8.68 19.83
C TYR A 88 6.47 7.68 20.83
N LYS A 89 5.63 6.74 20.36
CA LYS A 89 5.04 5.70 21.23
C LYS A 89 6.13 4.84 21.87
N GLN A 90 7.15 4.48 21.10
CA GLN A 90 8.28 3.71 21.59
C GLN A 90 9.12 4.49 22.61
N GLY A 91 9.43 5.76 22.34
CA GLY A 91 10.17 6.64 23.25
C GLY A 91 9.40 6.91 24.55
N TYR A 92 8.09 7.13 24.45
CA TYR A 92 7.20 7.28 25.60
C TYR A 92 7.18 6.02 26.46
N ALA A 93 7.02 4.84 25.87
CA ALA A 93 7.04 3.57 26.60
C ALA A 93 8.38 3.32 27.29
N TRP A 94 9.50 3.70 26.66
CA TRP A 94 10.83 3.60 27.27
C TRP A 94 10.97 4.53 28.47
N CYS A 95 10.60 5.81 28.32
CA CYS A 95 10.61 6.79 29.41
C CYS A 95 9.72 6.36 30.58
N LEU A 96 8.53 5.84 30.29
CA LEU A 96 7.59 5.34 31.28
C LEU A 96 8.18 4.17 32.09
N ARG A 97 8.82 3.22 31.40
CA ARG A 97 9.48 2.08 32.04
C ARG A 97 10.59 2.54 32.99
N GLU A 98 11.42 3.47 32.52
CA GLU A 98 12.51 4.02 33.31
C GLU A 98 11.98 4.80 34.53
N ALA A 99 10.92 5.59 34.37
CA ALA A 99 10.28 6.30 35.46
C ALA A 99 9.72 5.34 36.53
N VAL A 100 9.04 4.27 36.11
CA VAL A 100 8.54 3.22 37.02
C VAL A 100 9.70 2.53 37.74
N GLN A 101 10.79 2.24 37.03
CA GLN A 101 11.98 1.62 37.61
C GLN A 101 12.67 2.55 38.62
N PHE A 102 12.84 3.83 38.29
CA PHE A 102 13.38 4.85 39.18
C PHE A 102 12.58 4.94 40.48
N LEU A 103 11.24 4.98 40.37
CA LEU A 103 10.38 4.99 41.54
C LEU A 103 10.56 3.72 42.39
N HIS A 104 10.81 2.55 41.80
CA HIS A 104 11.04 1.32 42.56
C HIS A 104 12.31 1.36 43.44
N TYR A 105 13.30 2.20 43.11
CA TYR A 105 14.51 2.37 43.92
C TYR A 105 14.33 3.23 45.18
N PHE A 106 13.18 3.90 45.35
CA PHE A 106 12.85 4.66 46.55
C PHE A 106 11.77 3.91 47.36
N PRO A 107 12.15 3.08 48.35
CA PRO A 107 11.23 2.21 49.08
C PRO A 107 10.36 2.93 50.13
N GLU A 108 10.52 4.25 50.32
CA GLU A 108 9.64 5.07 51.15
C GLU A 108 8.32 5.30 50.40
N GLY A 109 7.48 4.24 50.36
CA GLY A 109 6.22 4.14 49.62
C GLY A 109 5.17 5.18 50.01
N SER A 110 5.40 6.42 49.62
CA SER A 110 4.44 7.50 49.74
C SER A 110 3.19 7.13 48.97
N GLU A 111 2.02 7.43 49.54
CA GLU A 111 0.73 7.27 48.86
C GLU A 111 0.74 7.96 47.47
N ALA A 112 1.50 9.06 47.34
CA ALA A 112 1.68 9.76 46.07
C ALA A 112 2.44 8.93 45.02
N GLN A 113 3.43 8.13 45.43
CA GLN A 113 4.22 7.26 44.55
C GLN A 113 3.38 6.09 44.04
N ILE A 114 2.58 5.48 44.92
CA ILE A 114 1.65 4.40 44.56
C ILE A 114 0.55 4.93 43.63
N LYS A 115 0.04 6.14 43.88
CA LYS A 115 -0.92 6.82 42.99
C LYS A 115 -0.32 7.11 41.62
N LEU A 116 0.91 7.61 41.57
CA LEU A 116 1.61 7.87 40.30
C LEU A 116 1.85 6.58 39.51
N LEU A 117 2.28 5.51 40.17
CA LEU A 117 2.55 4.22 39.51
C LEU A 117 1.26 3.62 38.91
N ASN A 118 0.13 3.73 39.62
CA ASN A 118 -1.18 3.33 39.10
C ASN A 118 -1.66 4.21 37.93
N GLN A 119 -1.42 5.53 37.97
CA GLN A 119 -1.75 6.42 36.85
C GLN A 119 -0.91 6.12 35.60
N LEU A 120 0.37 5.79 35.79
CA LEU A 120 1.31 5.47 34.72
C LEU A 120 1.03 4.09 34.09
N GLN A 121 0.41 3.17 34.84
CA GLN A 121 0.05 1.82 34.38
C GLN A 121 -1.40 1.69 33.89
N GLY A 122 -2.23 2.73 34.08
CA GLY A 122 -3.63 2.72 33.66
C GLY A 122 -3.80 2.64 32.13
N PRO A 123 -4.96 2.17 31.63
CA PRO A 123 -5.23 2.16 30.20
C PRO A 123 -5.11 3.58 29.68
N GLN A 124 -4.20 3.79 28.73
CA GLN A 124 -4.20 5.02 27.94
C GLN A 124 -5.44 4.96 27.04
N GLU A 125 -6.61 5.30 27.58
CA GLU A 125 -7.77 5.64 26.77
C GLU A 125 -7.33 6.74 25.80
N ASP A 126 -7.54 6.52 24.51
CA ASP A 126 -7.13 7.38 23.40
C ASP A 126 -7.42 8.85 23.71
N ALA A 127 -6.45 9.54 24.31
CA ALA A 127 -6.57 10.97 24.57
C ALA A 127 -6.53 11.68 23.21
N PRO A 128 -7.45 12.62 22.96
CA PRO A 128 -7.49 13.33 21.70
C PRO A 128 -6.16 14.07 21.56
N VAL A 129 -5.51 13.81 20.43
CA VAL A 129 -4.31 14.45 19.89
C VAL A 129 -4.11 15.83 20.54
N THR A 130 -3.27 15.88 21.58
CA THR A 130 -2.87 17.17 22.14
C THR A 130 -2.04 17.82 21.05
N SER A 131 -2.68 18.72 20.33
CA SER A 131 -2.08 19.64 19.37
C SER A 131 -0.76 20.13 19.95
N PHE A 132 0.34 19.80 19.28
CA PHE A 132 1.63 20.46 19.48
C PHE A 132 1.40 21.98 19.58
N PRO A 133 2.14 22.71 20.43
CA PRO A 133 2.09 24.16 20.42
C PRO A 133 2.60 24.64 19.06
N HIS A 134 1.63 24.99 18.19
CA HIS A 134 1.84 25.60 16.90
C HIS A 134 2.52 26.95 17.12
N VAL A 135 3.83 27.02 16.86
CA VAL A 135 4.52 28.30 16.71
C VAL A 135 4.00 28.93 15.42
N SER A 136 3.04 29.84 15.57
CA SER A 136 2.49 30.61 14.47
C SER A 136 3.58 31.46 13.81
N LYS A 137 3.80 31.25 12.51
CA LYS A 137 4.41 32.25 11.61
C LYS A 137 3.32 32.77 10.65
N PRO A 138 3.21 34.09 10.43
CA PRO A 138 2.26 34.69 9.49
C PRO A 138 2.87 34.92 8.09
N GLY A 139 2.01 34.96 7.06
CA GLY A 139 2.27 35.37 5.66
C GLY A 139 2.79 34.22 4.76
N ASP A 140 2.31 33.96 3.54
CA ASP A 140 1.64 34.81 2.54
C ASP A 140 0.75 34.01 1.57
N GLU A 141 -0.09 34.77 0.87
CA GLU A 141 -1.09 34.50 -0.17
C GLU A 141 -0.86 33.39 -1.23
N LYS A 142 -2.01 32.91 -1.75
CA LYS A 142 -2.45 32.83 -3.18
C LYS A 142 -2.83 31.45 -3.78
N GLN A 143 -4.16 31.32 -3.95
CA GLN A 143 -4.93 30.91 -5.15
C GLN A 143 -4.72 29.58 -5.91
N ALA A 144 -5.89 28.98 -6.17
CA ALA A 144 -6.32 28.27 -7.38
C ALA A 144 -5.84 26.82 -7.62
N ALA A 145 -6.77 25.86 -7.61
CA ALA A 145 -7.54 25.47 -8.80
C ALA A 145 -8.28 24.13 -8.54
N LYS A 146 -9.58 24.18 -8.74
CA LYS A 146 -10.52 23.05 -8.64
C LYS A 146 -10.48 22.29 -9.98
N ALA A 147 -9.95 21.08 -10.00
CA ALA A 147 -10.16 20.14 -11.10
C ALA A 147 -10.04 18.70 -10.59
N ALA A 148 -11.16 18.16 -10.11
CA ALA A 148 -11.33 16.73 -9.93
C ALA A 148 -11.38 16.08 -11.33
N ALA A 149 -10.33 15.38 -11.72
CA ALA A 149 -10.36 14.52 -12.90
C ALA A 149 -11.16 13.24 -12.55
N PRO A 150 -12.17 12.85 -13.35
CA PRO A 150 -12.95 11.67 -13.07
C PRO A 150 -12.12 10.41 -13.32
N SER A 151 -12.16 9.51 -12.34
CA SER A 151 -11.73 8.12 -12.43
C SER A 151 -12.17 7.50 -13.76
N LYS A 152 -11.19 7.10 -14.57
CA LYS A 152 -11.39 6.36 -15.82
C LYS A 152 -12.03 5.01 -15.48
N ILE A 153 -13.36 5.00 -15.49
CA ILE A 153 -14.18 3.79 -15.49
C ILE A 153 -13.75 2.95 -16.69
N TRP A 154 -13.24 1.77 -16.39
CA TRP A 154 -12.90 0.77 -17.39
C TRP A 154 -14.20 0.31 -18.06
N ARG A 155 -14.27 0.38 -19.40
CA ARG A 155 -15.38 -0.16 -20.18
C ARG A 155 -14.91 -1.43 -20.90
N PRO A 156 -15.61 -2.57 -20.76
CA PRO A 156 -15.34 -3.72 -21.59
C PRO A 156 -15.77 -3.40 -23.03
N TRP A 157 -14.93 -3.79 -23.99
CA TRP A 157 -15.31 -3.90 -25.40
C TRP A 157 -16.27 -5.05 -25.63
#